data_AF-A0A432HBR4-F1
#
_entry.id   AF-A0A432HBR4-F1
#
_cell.length_a   1.000
_cell.length_b   1.000
_cell.length_c   1.000
_cell.angle_alpha   90.00
_cell.angle_beta   90.00
_cell.angle_gamma   90.00
#
_symmetry.space_group_name_H-M   'P 1'
#
loop_
_entity.id
_entity.type
_entity.pdbx_description
1 polymer ?
#
loop_
_entity_poly.entity_id
_entity_poly.type
_entity_poly.pdbx_seq_one_letter_code
_entity_poly.pdbx_strand_id
1 'polypeptide(L)'
;MLDLKIIRSQPEVIAENCRKRNVDVDIEKLLALDEQVRQITSEVDSVRQRRNDISNKMKGKIPPEERQPLIEESKNLREEESEKDSILRELLEQRLDLHKQ
;
A
#
# COMPACT_ATOMS: atom_id res chain seq x y z
N MET A 1 -21.82 -7.39 -6.17
CA MET A 1 -20.52 -6.90 -5.70
C MET A 1 -20.78 -5.88 -4.63
N LEU A 2 -20.33 -6.14 -3.40
CA LEU A 2 -20.37 -5.17 -2.31
C LEU A 2 -19.15 -4.26 -2.52
N ASP A 3 -19.36 -2.99 -2.86
CA ASP A 3 -18.25 -2.06 -3.04
C ASP A 3 -17.51 -1.85 -1.72
N LEU A 4 -16.21 -2.14 -1.67
CA LEU A 4 -15.36 -1.80 -0.51
C LEU A 4 -15.48 -0.34 -0.08
N LYS A 5 -15.76 0.56 -1.02
CA LYS A 5 -16.02 1.96 -0.73
C LYS A 5 -17.19 2.13 0.25
N ILE A 6 -18.26 1.35 0.07
CA ILE A 6 -19.44 1.40 0.94
C ILE A 6 -19.12 0.73 2.28
N ILE A 7 -18.42 -0.40 2.26
CA ILE A 7 -17.97 -1.11 3.47
C ILE A 7 -17.11 -0.20 4.36
N ARG A 8 -16.17 0.54 3.76
CA ARG A 8 -15.34 1.51 4.49
C ARG A 8 -16.12 2.72 4.97
N SER A 9 -17.08 3.19 4.18
CA SER A 9 -17.84 4.39 4.54
C SER A 9 -18.85 4.13 5.65
N GLN A 10 -19.36 2.89 5.76
CA GLN A 10 -20.36 2.50 6.77
C GLN A 10 -20.15 1.04 7.23
N PRO A 11 -19.04 0.73 7.95
CA PRO A 11 -18.72 -0.63 8.36
C PRO A 11 -19.79 -1.21 9.29
N GLU A 12 -20.35 -0.39 10.18
CA GLU A 12 -21.38 -0.78 11.15
C GLU A 12 -22.69 -1.19 10.44
N VAL A 13 -23.12 -0.40 9.45
CA VAL A 13 -24.35 -0.64 8.69
C VAL A 13 -24.22 -1.91 7.85
N ILE A 14 -23.05 -2.13 7.25
CA ILE A 14 -22.78 -3.34 6.47
C ILE A 14 -22.69 -4.57 7.37
N ALA A 15 -22.02 -4.49 8.52
CA ALA A 15 -21.95 -5.60 9.48
C ALA A 15 -23.36 -6.03 9.95
N GLU A 16 -24.23 -5.06 10.23
CA GLU A 16 -25.63 -5.34 10.56
C GLU A 16 -26.40 -5.94 9.37
N ASN A 17 -26.16 -5.46 8.14
CA ASN A 17 -26.79 -5.99 6.94
C ASN A 17 -26.35 -7.43 6.64
N CYS A 18 -25.06 -7.75 6.78
CA CYS A 18 -24.53 -9.10 6.63
C CYS A 18 -25.15 -10.06 7.65
N ARG A 19 -25.24 -9.66 8.93
CA ARG A 19 -25.97 -10.44 9.95
C ARG A 19 -27.43 -10.66 9.57
N LYS A 20 -28.15 -9.60 9.16
CA LYS A 20 -29.55 -9.67 8.75
C LYS A 20 -29.77 -10.57 7.52
N ARG A 21 -28.81 -10.61 6.61
CA ARG A 21 -28.85 -11.42 5.38
C ARG A 21 -28.29 -12.84 5.54
N ASN A 22 -27.79 -13.22 6.73
CA ASN A 22 -27.08 -14.49 6.94
C ASN A 22 -25.91 -14.68 5.95
N VAL A 23 -25.25 -13.58 5.58
CA VAL A 23 -24.09 -13.60 4.70
C VAL A 23 -22.85 -13.67 5.58
N ASP A 24 -22.15 -14.79 5.50
CA ASP A 24 -20.87 -15.01 6.17
C ASP A 24 -19.75 -14.29 5.37
N VAL A 25 -19.72 -12.97 5.48
CA VAL A 25 -18.65 -12.14 4.94
C VAL A 25 -17.92 -11.51 6.09
N ASP A 26 -16.62 -11.79 6.15
CA ASP A 26 -15.68 -11.35 7.17
C ASP A 26 -15.30 -9.88 6.91
N ILE A 27 -16.23 -8.96 7.23
CA ILE A 27 -16.09 -7.51 7.02
C ILE A 27 -14.80 -6.99 7.67
N GLU A 28 -14.46 -7.48 8.86
CA GLU A 28 -13.24 -7.11 9.57
C GLU A 28 -11.97 -7.49 8.79
N LYS A 29 -11.87 -8.73 8.28
CA LYS A 29 -10.72 -9.14 7.45
C LYS A 29 -10.62 -8.30 6.18
N LEU A 30 -11.77 -8.01 5.57
CA LEU A 30 -11.82 -7.29 4.31
C LEU A 30 -11.44 -5.81 4.48
N LEU A 31 -11.82 -5.18 5.61
CA LEU A 31 -11.31 -3.86 6.02
C LEU A 31 -9.81 -3.90 6.34
N ALA A 32 -9.35 -4.88 7.11
CA ALA A 32 -7.94 -5.01 7.47
C ALA A 32 -7.04 -5.20 6.24
N LEU A 33 -7.52 -5.97 5.24
CA LEU A 33 -6.82 -6.16 3.98
C LEU A 33 -6.79 -4.88 3.14
N ASP A 34 -7.89 -4.12 3.07
CA ASP A 34 -7.90 -2.80 2.39
C ASP A 34 -6.95 -1.81 3.07
N GLU A 35 -6.91 -1.81 4.40
CA GLU A 35 -6.01 -0.97 5.19
C GLU A 35 -4.55 -1.31 4.89
N GLN A 36 -4.19 -2.59 4.89
CA GLN A 36 -2.84 -3.05 4.53
C GLN A 36 -2.46 -2.65 3.11
N VAL A 37 -3.35 -2.86 2.13
CA VAL A 37 -3.11 -2.45 0.73
C VAL A 37 -2.84 -0.94 0.66
N ARG A 38 -3.64 -0.12 1.35
CA ARG A 38 -3.48 1.34 1.38
C ARG A 38 -2.18 1.76 2.04
N GLN A 39 -1.84 1.14 3.17
CA GLN A 39 -0.63 1.44 3.92
C GLN A 39 0.61 1.13 3.07
N ILE A 40 0.69 -0.07 2.49
CA ILE A 40 1.81 -0.45 1.62
C ILE A 40 1.85 0.44 0.36
N THR A 41 0.70 0.76 -0.24
CA THR A 41 0.66 1.69 -1.38
C THR A 41 1.27 3.05 -1.00
N SER A 42 0.91 3.59 0.17
CA SER A 42 1.44 4.87 0.65
C SER A 42 2.94 4.79 0.97
N GLU A 43 3.41 3.64 1.44
CA GLU A 43 4.83 3.39 1.65
C GLU A 43 5.61 3.33 0.33
N VAL A 44 5.12 2.59 -0.67
CA VAL A 44 5.73 2.55 -2.02
C VAL A 44 5.80 3.94 -2.63
N ASP A 45 4.72 4.74 -2.52
CA ASP A 45 4.70 6.11 -3.01
C ASP A 45 5.72 7.00 -2.26
N SER A 46 5.82 6.85 -0.93
CA SER A 46 6.82 7.56 -0.12
C SER A 46 8.25 7.21 -0.53
N VAL A 47 8.53 5.92 -0.79
CA VAL A 47 9.85 5.45 -1.26
C VAL A 47 10.18 6.04 -2.62
N ARG A 48 9.22 6.02 -3.56
CA ARG A 48 9.37 6.65 -4.88
C ARG A 48 9.61 8.15 -4.77
N GLN A 49 8.90 8.83 -3.87
CA GLN A 49 9.08 10.25 -3.62
C GLN A 49 10.48 10.54 -3.07
N ARG A 50 10.97 9.76 -2.09
CA ARG A 50 12.35 9.88 -1.58
C ARG A 50 13.39 9.65 -2.68
N ARG A 51 13.20 8.64 -3.54
CA ARG A 51 14.11 8.36 -4.66
C ARG A 51 14.17 9.52 -5.66
N ASN A 52 13.02 10.15 -5.94
CA ASN A 52 12.94 11.33 -6.78
C ASN A 52 13.59 12.56 -6.12
N ASP A 53 13.40 12.74 -4.80
CA ASP A 53 14.05 13.79 -4.02
C ASP A 53 15.58 13.65 -4.06
N ILE A 54 16.10 12.43 -3.85
CA ILE A 54 17.52 12.10 -3.99
C ILE A 54 18.00 12.42 -5.40
N SER A 55 17.26 12.01 -6.43
CA SER A 55 17.62 12.29 -7.83
C SER A 55 17.65 13.80 -8.12
N ASN A 56 16.74 14.58 -7.53
CA ASN A 56 16.73 16.03 -7.64
C ASN A 56 17.89 16.68 -6.88
N LYS A 57 18.18 16.23 -5.65
CA LYS A 57 19.37 16.65 -4.88
C LYS A 57 20.65 16.37 -5.66
N MET A 58 20.74 15.21 -6.32
CA MET A 58 21.87 14.80 -7.14
C MET A 58 22.07 15.61 -8.43
N LYS A 59 21.03 16.26 -8.96
CA LYS A 59 21.15 17.19 -10.10
C LYS A 59 21.79 18.52 -9.72
N GLY A 60 21.80 18.88 -8.44
CA GLY A 60 22.47 20.08 -7.94
C GLY A 60 24.00 19.95 -7.88
N LYS A 61 24.70 21.06 -7.63
CA LYS A 61 26.12 21.05 -7.26
C LYS A 61 26.25 20.59 -5.81
N ILE A 62 26.12 19.30 -5.56
CA ILE A 62 26.45 18.69 -4.28
C ILE A 62 27.91 18.23 -4.26
N PRO A 63 28.60 18.37 -3.11
CA PRO A 63 29.95 17.88 -2.95
C PRO A 63 29.98 16.34 -2.95
N PRO A 64 31.11 15.72 -3.36
CA PRO A 64 31.23 14.26 -3.51
C PRO A 64 30.98 13.48 -2.19
N GLU A 65 31.27 14.11 -1.06
CA GLU A 65 31.03 13.63 0.31
C GLU A 65 29.53 13.45 0.63
N GLU A 66 28.65 14.31 0.12
CA GLU A 66 27.19 14.15 0.27
C GLU A 66 26.59 13.25 -0.83
N ARG A 67 27.31 13.06 -1.94
CA ARG A 67 26.84 12.22 -3.05
C ARG A 67 26.90 10.73 -2.72
N GLN A 68 27.93 10.26 -2.01
CA GLN A 68 28.06 8.86 -1.60
C GLN A 68 26.87 8.34 -0.77
N PRO A 69 26.47 8.99 0.33
CA PRO A 69 25.33 8.51 1.13
C PRO A 69 24.02 8.53 0.34
N LEU A 70 23.83 9.51 -0.55
CA LEU A 70 22.65 9.56 -1.43
C LEU A 70 22.62 8.39 -2.43
N ILE A 71 23.76 7.93 -2.94
CA ILE A 71 23.83 6.75 -3.82
C ILE A 71 23.47 5.50 -3.03
N GLU A 72 23.98 5.36 -1.81
CA GLU A 72 23.69 4.21 -0.95
C GLU A 72 22.20 4.17 -0.56
N GLU A 73 21.65 5.32 -0.16
CA GLU A 73 20.22 5.49 0.13
C GLU A 73 19.36 5.17 -1.10
N SER A 74 19.75 5.60 -2.30
CA SER A 74 19.02 5.27 -3.52
C SER A 74 19.00 3.77 -3.85
N LYS A 75 20.06 3.05 -3.46
CA LYS A 75 20.15 1.59 -3.62
C LYS A 75 19.23 0.88 -2.63
N ASN A 76 19.30 1.25 -1.35
CA ASN A 76 18.43 0.71 -0.31
C ASN A 76 16.95 0.97 -0.62
N LEU A 77 16.60 2.18 -1.04
CA LEU A 77 15.24 2.52 -1.44
C LEU A 77 14.75 1.70 -2.64
N ARG A 78 15.63 1.30 -3.55
CA ARG A 78 15.26 0.44 -4.69
C ARG A 78 14.94 -0.98 -4.25
N GLU A 79 15.69 -1.52 -3.29
CA GLU A 79 15.42 -2.82 -2.68
C GLU A 79 14.10 -2.77 -1.89
N GLU A 80 13.93 -1.75 -1.05
CA GLU A 80 12.70 -1.52 -0.29
C GLU A 80 11.47 -1.30 -1.19
N GLU A 81 11.62 -0.57 -2.31
CA GLU A 81 10.56 -0.41 -3.31
C GLU A 81 10.16 -1.77 -3.88
N SER A 82 11.12 -2.63 -4.22
CA SER A 82 10.86 -3.95 -4.81
C SER A 82 10.17 -4.91 -3.83
N GLU A 83 10.58 -4.89 -2.56
CA GLU A 83 9.94 -5.70 -1.51
C GLU A 83 8.50 -5.23 -1.27
N LYS A 84 8.30 -3.93 -1.09
CA LYS A 84 6.98 -3.35 -0.84
C LYS A 84 6.05 -3.51 -2.05
N ASP A 85 6.55 -3.41 -3.27
CA ASP A 85 5.75 -3.64 -4.50
C ASP A 85 5.32 -5.11 -4.61
N SER A 86 6.19 -6.05 -4.22
CA SER A 86 5.85 -7.48 -4.16
C SER A 86 4.75 -7.75 -3.13
N ILE A 87 4.89 -7.20 -1.92
CA ILE A 87 3.86 -7.31 -0.86
C ILE A 87 2.55 -6.67 -1.33
N LEU A 88 2.61 -5.49 -1.95
CA LEU A 88 1.43 -4.80 -2.47
C LEU A 88 0.70 -5.69 -3.48
N ARG A 89 1.44 -6.33 -4.38
CA ARG A 89 0.89 -7.20 -5.39
C ARG A 89 0.21 -8.44 -4.79
N GLU A 90 0.83 -9.09 -3.80
CA GLU A 90 0.21 -10.20 -3.08
C GLU A 90 -1.08 -9.77 -2.37
N LEU A 91 -1.07 -8.63 -1.66
CA LEU A 91 -2.25 -8.12 -0.97
C LEU A 91 -3.38 -7.75 -1.95
N LEU A 92 -3.03 -7.18 -3.11
CA LEU A 92 -3.99 -6.87 -4.17
C LEU A 92 -4.62 -8.14 -4.76
N GLU A 93 -3.82 -9.20 -4.92
CA GLU A 93 -4.28 -10.49 -5.41
C GLU A 93 -5.20 -11.17 -4.38
N GLN A 94 -4.79 -11.21 -3.11
CA GLN A 94 -5.64 -11.69 -2.00
C GLN A 94 -6.97 -10.91 -1.95
N ARG A 95 -6.92 -9.59 -2.13
CA ARG A 95 -8.12 -8.75 -2.16
C ARG A 95 -9.01 -9.07 -3.34
N LEU A 96 -8.44 -9.36 -4.51
CA LEU A 96 -9.19 -9.73 -5.70
C LEU A 96 -9.85 -11.10 -5.54
N ASP A 97 -9.16 -12.05 -4.93
CA ASP A 97 -9.68 -13.39 -4.66
C ASP A 97 -10.86 -13.34 -3.68
N LEU A 98 -10.73 -12.56 -2.59
CA LEU A 98 -11.81 -12.32 -1.63
C LEU A 98 -13.05 -11.65 -2.25
N HIS A 99 -12.88 -10.89 -3.35
CA HIS A 99 -14.00 -10.28 -4.09
C HIS A 99 -14.69 -11.23 -5.06
N LYS A 100 -14.04 -12.33 -5.43
CA LYS A 100 -14.57 -13.32 -6.38
C LYS A 100 -15.31 -14.46 -5.70
N GLN A 101 -15.01 -14.74 -4.43
CA GLN A 101 -15.81 -15.63 -3.57
C GLN A 101 -17.17 -15.00 -3.22
#